data_AF-A0A271KMT7-F1
#
_entry.id   AF-A0A271KMT7-F1
#
_cell.length_a   1.000
_cell.length_b   1.000
_cell.length_c   1.000
_cell.angle_alpha   90.00
_cell.angle_beta   90.00
_cell.angle_gamma   90.00
#
_symmetry.space_group_name_H-M   'P 1'
#
loop_
_entity.id
_entity.type
_entity.pdbx_description
1 polymer ?
#
loop_
_entity_poly.entity_id
_entity_poly.type
_entity_poly.pdbx_seq_one_letter_code
_entity_poly.pdbx_strand_id
1 'polypeptide(L)'
;MGEAKRMAVSLRVLFHETAQSHSILAQLGERQQPLFDSSHPYNPNNLASHHGLVAMMITGGSEAKFFAPIDDREIAPRLTRFGDWWEKDIVIKEGQKGTPYTRRSLVLFAANKDGGAHVDPHLDTSFEGL
;
A
#
# COMPACT_ATOMS: atom_id res chain seq x y z
N MET A 1 10.94 -9.61 -6.94
CA MET A 1 9.57 -9.36 -7.45
C MET A 1 8.58 -10.50 -7.23
N GLY A 2 8.94 -11.78 -7.43
CA GLY A 2 7.97 -12.89 -7.31
C GLY A 2 7.26 -13.02 -5.96
N GLU A 3 7.95 -12.79 -4.84
CA GLU A 3 7.34 -12.87 -3.50
C GLU A 3 6.34 -11.74 -3.24
N ALA A 4 6.67 -10.50 -3.61
CA ALA A 4 5.75 -9.36 -3.48
C ALA A 4 4.43 -9.60 -4.23
N LYS A 5 4.47 -10.27 -5.38
CA LYS A 5 3.27 -10.65 -6.14
C LYS A 5 2.44 -11.71 -5.41
N ARG A 6 3.08 -12.76 -4.88
CA ARG A 6 2.38 -13.77 -4.06
C ARG A 6 1.69 -13.13 -2.86
N MET A 7 2.39 -12.25 -2.15
CA MET A 7 1.81 -11.50 -1.04
C MET A 7 0.63 -10.64 -1.50
N ALA A 8 0.73 -9.92 -2.61
CA ALA A 8 -0.37 -9.11 -3.13
C ALA A 8 -1.62 -9.94 -3.44
N VAL A 9 -1.47 -11.13 -4.04
CA VAL A 9 -2.61 -12.04 -4.29
C VAL A 9 -3.26 -12.48 -2.98
N SER A 10 -2.47 -12.88 -1.98
CA SER A 10 -3.00 -13.25 -0.67
C SER A 10 -3.72 -12.08 0.02
N LEU A 11 -3.14 -10.88 -0.02
CA LEU A 11 -3.74 -9.67 0.55
C LEU A 11 -5.05 -9.30 -0.18
N ARG A 12 -5.12 -9.47 -1.50
CA ARG A 12 -6.36 -9.26 -2.27
C ARG A 12 -7.45 -10.23 -1.79
N VAL A 13 -7.14 -11.51 -1.61
CA VAL A 13 -8.13 -12.50 -1.09
C VAL A 13 -8.59 -12.14 0.33
N LEU A 14 -7.69 -11.68 1.18
CA LEU A 14 -8.01 -11.32 2.57
C LEU A 14 -8.90 -10.07 2.65
N PHE A 15 -8.58 -9.02 1.89
CA PHE A 15 -9.10 -7.68 2.13
C PHE A 15 -9.97 -7.10 1.01
N HIS A 16 -9.82 -7.57 -0.23
CA HIS A 16 -10.53 -6.99 -1.35
C HIS A 16 -11.91 -7.62 -1.54
N GLU A 17 -12.89 -6.76 -1.73
CA GLU A 17 -14.27 -7.17 -1.95
C GLU A 17 -14.93 -6.38 -3.07
N THR A 18 -15.76 -7.09 -3.82
CA THR A 18 -16.72 -6.57 -4.81
C THR A 18 -17.98 -7.43 -4.74
N ALA A 19 -18.99 -7.11 -5.55
CA ALA A 19 -20.18 -7.96 -5.67
C ALA A 19 -19.87 -9.38 -6.21
N GLN A 20 -18.72 -9.56 -6.87
CA GLN A 20 -18.30 -10.83 -7.49
C GLN A 20 -17.08 -11.48 -6.80
N SER A 21 -16.50 -10.82 -5.79
CA SER A 21 -15.32 -11.29 -5.07
C SER A 21 -15.52 -10.98 -3.60
N HIS A 22 -15.76 -11.99 -2.76
CA HIS A 22 -15.97 -11.77 -1.32
C HIS A 22 -14.66 -11.96 -0.55
N SER A 23 -14.30 -10.99 0.28
CA SER A 23 -13.09 -11.02 1.10
C SER A 23 -13.22 -12.03 2.25
N ILE A 24 -12.13 -12.66 2.67
CA ILE A 24 -12.13 -13.54 3.86
C ILE A 24 -12.60 -12.75 5.09
N LEU A 25 -12.13 -11.50 5.28
CA LEU A 25 -12.55 -10.71 6.44
C LEU A 25 -14.05 -10.43 6.45
N ALA A 26 -14.70 -10.21 5.31
CA ALA A 26 -16.15 -10.04 5.30
C ALA A 26 -16.89 -11.35 5.57
N GLN A 27 -16.41 -12.47 5.02
CA GLN A 27 -17.01 -13.78 5.29
C GLN A 27 -16.95 -14.15 6.77
N LEU A 28 -15.90 -13.70 7.47
CA LEU A 28 -15.74 -13.88 8.91
C LEU A 28 -16.43 -12.78 9.74
N GLY A 29 -16.96 -11.72 9.13
CA GLY A 29 -17.56 -10.60 9.85
C GLY A 29 -16.55 -9.67 10.55
N GLU A 30 -15.26 -9.76 10.22
CA GLU A 30 -14.16 -9.10 10.95
C GLU A 30 -13.73 -7.74 10.38
N ARG A 31 -14.41 -7.21 9.34
CA ARG A 31 -14.07 -5.89 8.77
C ARG A 31 -14.26 -4.72 9.72
N GLN A 32 -14.94 -4.92 10.85
CA GLN A 32 -15.09 -3.88 11.87
C GLN A 32 -13.92 -3.83 12.85
N GLN A 33 -13.05 -4.84 12.85
CA GLN A 33 -11.91 -4.85 13.76
C GLN A 33 -10.88 -3.78 13.36
N PRO A 34 -10.32 -3.07 14.34
CA PRO A 34 -9.18 -2.20 14.08
C PRO A 34 -7.97 -3.01 13.60
N LEU A 35 -7.29 -2.49 12.58
CA LEU A 35 -6.04 -3.04 12.07
C LEU A 35 -4.85 -2.25 12.60
N PHE A 36 -3.74 -2.97 12.78
CA PHE A 36 -2.48 -2.38 13.14
C PHE A 36 -1.88 -1.62 11.95
N ASP A 37 -1.58 -0.34 12.17
CA ASP A 37 -0.95 0.53 11.19
C ASP A 37 0.37 1.07 11.73
N SER A 38 1.41 0.81 10.96
CA SER A 38 2.75 1.29 11.22
C SER A 38 3.18 2.42 10.30
N SER A 39 2.29 2.90 9.43
CA SER A 39 2.64 3.94 8.48
C SER A 39 2.74 5.30 9.15
N HIS A 40 3.71 6.09 8.72
CA HIS A 40 3.71 7.51 9.01
C HIS A 40 2.43 8.15 8.42
N PRO A 41 1.72 9.01 9.17
CA PRO A 41 0.56 9.72 8.65
C PRO A 41 0.94 10.62 7.47
N TYR A 42 0.11 10.61 6.43
CA TYR A 42 0.28 11.54 5.32
C TYR A 42 -0.01 12.98 5.77
N ASN A 43 0.94 13.89 5.51
CA ASN A 43 0.77 15.33 5.74
C ASN A 43 0.69 16.05 4.38
N PRO A 44 -0.48 16.60 4.00
CA PRO A 44 -0.65 17.27 2.70
C PRO A 44 0.15 18.57 2.56
N ASN A 45 0.65 19.13 3.65
CA ASN A 45 1.48 20.32 3.63
C ASN A 45 2.97 20.01 3.40
N ASN A 46 3.38 18.73 3.39
CA ASN A 46 4.74 18.34 3.04
C ASN A 46 4.95 18.43 1.53
N LEU A 47 6.03 19.11 1.10
CA LEU A 47 6.37 19.25 -0.32
C LEU A 47 7.09 18.01 -0.86
N ALA A 48 7.77 17.26 0.01
CA ALA A 48 8.51 16.05 -0.35
C ALA A 48 7.57 14.87 -0.61
N SER A 49 8.09 13.86 -1.32
CA SER A 49 7.38 12.59 -1.49
C SER A 49 7.09 11.93 -0.14
N HIS A 50 5.86 11.44 -0.02
CA HIS A 50 5.42 10.67 1.13
C HIS A 50 5.70 9.17 0.88
N HIS A 51 6.41 8.55 1.83
CA HIS A 51 6.63 7.12 1.90
C HIS A 51 6.20 6.63 3.28
N GLY A 52 4.90 6.39 3.46
CA GLY A 52 4.32 6.07 4.77
C GLY A 52 4.83 4.74 5.35
N LEU A 53 5.15 3.76 4.49
CA LEU A 53 5.52 2.39 4.89
C LEU A 53 7.02 2.09 4.89
N VAL A 54 7.84 2.96 4.29
CA VAL A 54 9.29 2.78 4.15
C VAL A 54 10.00 4.09 4.40
N ALA A 55 11.17 4.03 5.04
CA ALA A 55 12.06 5.17 5.18
C ALA A 55 13.07 5.19 4.04
N MET A 56 13.49 6.40 3.66
CA MET A 56 14.54 6.64 2.67
C MET A 56 15.81 7.06 3.40
N MET A 57 16.89 6.31 3.20
CA MET A 57 18.23 6.63 3.67
C MET A 57 19.06 7.14 2.49
N ILE A 58 19.51 8.38 2.58
CA ILE A 58 20.51 8.93 1.66
C ILE A 58 21.88 8.52 2.20
N THR A 59 22.55 7.63 1.50
CA THR A 59 23.96 7.32 1.80
C THR A 59 24.85 8.38 1.15
N GLY A 60 26.11 8.55 1.60
CA GLY A 60 27.00 9.58 1.03
C GLY A 60 27.35 9.39 -0.46
N GLY A 61 26.90 8.30 -1.10
CA GLY A 61 26.88 8.12 -2.55
C GLY A 61 25.49 8.44 -3.11
N SER A 62 25.41 8.81 -4.38
CA SER A 62 24.23 9.31 -5.10
C SER A 62 22.98 8.40 -5.15
N GLU A 63 22.94 7.32 -4.39
CA GLU A 63 21.82 6.37 -4.33
C GLU A 63 21.09 6.46 -2.99
N ALA A 64 19.77 6.62 -3.10
CA ALA A 64 18.84 6.46 -1.99
C ALA A 64 18.54 4.97 -1.77
N LYS A 65 18.54 4.54 -0.51
CA LYS A 65 18.11 3.19 -0.10
C LYS A 65 16.80 3.27 0.65
N PHE A 66 15.89 2.37 0.35
CA PHE A 66 14.61 2.25 1.06
C PHE A 66 14.66 1.06 2.02
N PHE A 67 14.13 1.24 3.23
CA PHE A 67 14.01 0.19 4.22
C PHE A 67 12.71 0.34 5.01
N ALA A 68 12.17 -0.76 5.52
CA ALA A 68 11.02 -0.72 6.41
C ALA A 68 11.51 -0.53 7.85
N PRO A 69 11.21 0.59 8.53
CA PRO A 69 11.56 0.77 9.93
C PRO A 69 10.58 -0.04 10.78
N ILE A 70 10.77 -1.35 10.91
CA ILE A 70 9.85 -2.21 11.69
C ILE A 70 10.13 -2.06 13.19
N ASP A 71 11.39 -2.20 13.58
CA ASP A 71 11.82 -2.21 14.99
C ASP A 71 12.33 -0.84 15.48
N ASP A 72 12.84 0.00 14.58
CA ASP A 72 13.39 1.32 14.89
C ASP A 72 12.45 2.42 14.37
N ARG A 73 11.33 2.60 15.08
CA ARG A 73 10.27 3.53 14.69
C ARG A 73 10.29 4.77 15.55
N GLU A 74 10.39 5.93 14.90
CA GLU A 74 10.16 7.22 15.55
C GLU A 74 8.68 7.44 15.91
N ILE A 75 7.75 6.87 15.12
CA ILE A 75 6.30 6.98 15.35
C ILE A 75 5.73 5.64 15.84
N ALA A 76 5.05 5.70 16.97
CA ALA A 76 4.33 4.55 17.53
C ALA A 76 3.22 4.08 16.56
N PRO A 77 3.11 2.77 16.33
CA PRO A 77 2.00 2.21 15.55
C PRO A 77 0.64 2.56 16.16
N ARG A 78 -0.38 2.68 15.31
CA ARG A 78 -1.76 2.97 15.70
C ARG A 78 -2.68 1.82 15.33
N LEU A 79 -3.79 1.68 16.06
CA LEU A 79 -4.93 0.91 15.58
C LEU A 79 -5.84 1.84 14.77
N THR A 80 -6.24 1.40 13.58
CA THR A 80 -7.07 2.18 12.66
C THR A 80 -8.23 1.34 12.16
N ARG A 81 -9.33 1.99 11.75
CA ARG A 81 -10.46 1.26 11.16
C ARG A 81 -10.03 0.63 9.84
N PHE A 82 -10.56 -0.56 9.55
CA PHE A 82 -10.28 -1.28 8.30
C PHE A 82 -10.36 -0.38 7.06
N GLY A 83 -11.45 0.39 6.90
CA GLY A 83 -11.65 1.25 5.73
C GLY A 83 -10.62 2.37 5.64
N ASP A 84 -10.16 2.90 6.77
CA ASP A 84 -9.12 3.91 6.77
C ASP A 84 -7.77 3.26 6.38
N TRP A 85 -7.42 2.13 7.01
CA TRP A 85 -6.18 1.37 6.70
C TRP A 85 -6.05 0.93 5.24
N TRP A 86 -7.15 0.41 4.69
CA TRP A 86 -7.19 -0.25 3.39
C TRP A 86 -7.44 0.74 2.26
N GLU A 87 -8.47 1.59 2.40
CA GLU A 87 -9.04 2.37 1.30
C GLU A 87 -8.67 3.85 1.32
N LYS A 88 -8.35 4.44 2.48
CA LYS A 88 -8.19 5.90 2.60
C LYS A 88 -6.78 6.37 2.93
N ASP A 89 -6.06 5.64 3.78
CA ASP A 89 -4.73 6.04 4.22
C ASP A 89 -3.78 6.05 3.03
N ILE A 90 -3.25 7.24 2.74
CA ILE A 90 -2.23 7.44 1.71
C ILE A 90 -0.92 6.92 2.27
N VAL A 91 -0.34 5.94 1.60
CA VAL A 91 0.93 5.32 1.99
C VAL A 91 2.08 5.67 1.04
N ILE A 92 1.76 6.13 -0.17
CA ILE A 92 2.74 6.68 -1.11
C ILE A 92 2.11 7.90 -1.81
N LYS A 93 2.86 8.99 -1.94
CA LYS A 93 2.52 10.10 -2.84
C LYS A 93 3.79 10.80 -3.29
N GLU A 94 4.02 10.87 -4.59
CA GLU A 94 5.20 11.53 -5.14
C GLU A 94 5.02 13.07 -5.16
N GLY A 95 5.83 13.78 -4.38
CA GLY A 95 5.72 15.23 -4.19
C GLY A 95 4.28 15.73 -3.97
N GLN A 96 4.02 16.98 -4.36
CA GLN A 96 2.67 17.56 -4.23
C GLN A 96 1.69 17.10 -5.32
N LYS A 97 2.16 16.95 -6.55
CA LYS A 97 1.32 16.72 -7.74
C LYS A 97 1.11 15.25 -8.08
N GLY A 98 1.90 14.34 -7.49
CA GLY A 98 1.80 12.91 -7.77
C GLY A 98 0.49 12.31 -7.28
N THR A 99 0.11 11.22 -7.94
CA THR A 99 -1.05 10.41 -7.57
C THR A 99 -0.84 9.83 -6.17
N PRO A 100 -1.82 9.94 -5.26
CA PRO A 100 -1.75 9.26 -3.97
C PRO A 100 -2.12 7.79 -4.13
N TYR A 101 -1.38 6.91 -3.46
CA TYR A 101 -1.66 5.48 -3.42
C TYR A 101 -1.98 5.03 -2.00
N THR A 102 -2.95 4.13 -1.91
CA THR A 102 -3.37 3.45 -0.68
C THR A 102 -2.90 1.99 -0.72
N ARG A 103 -3.04 1.28 0.41
CA ARG A 103 -2.76 -0.17 0.44
C ARG A 103 -3.61 -0.92 -0.58
N ARG A 104 -4.89 -0.56 -0.70
CA ARG A 104 -5.81 -1.14 -1.70
C ARG A 104 -5.28 -0.94 -3.12
N SER A 105 -4.90 0.27 -3.50
CA SER A 105 -4.46 0.52 -4.89
C SER A 105 -3.16 -0.24 -5.21
N LEU A 106 -2.20 -0.26 -4.28
CA LEU A 106 -0.93 -0.98 -4.48
C LEU A 106 -1.14 -2.49 -4.59
N VAL A 107 -1.94 -3.07 -3.70
CA VAL A 107 -2.22 -4.51 -3.72
C VAL A 107 -3.00 -4.91 -4.95
N LEU A 108 -4.04 -4.15 -5.34
CA LEU A 108 -4.80 -4.45 -6.54
C LEU A 108 -3.98 -4.29 -7.80
N PHE A 109 -3.12 -3.27 -7.88
CA PHE A 109 -2.20 -3.12 -8.98
C PHE A 109 -1.29 -4.36 -9.10
N ALA A 110 -0.58 -4.72 -8.02
CA ALA A 110 0.36 -5.83 -8.04
C ALA A 110 -0.31 -7.20 -8.27
N ALA A 111 -1.51 -7.41 -7.73
CA ALA A 111 -2.24 -8.67 -7.88
C ALA A 111 -2.90 -8.82 -9.27
N ASN A 112 -3.44 -7.73 -9.83
CA ASN A 112 -4.21 -7.79 -11.08
C ASN A 112 -3.33 -7.67 -12.31
N LYS A 113 -2.30 -6.82 -12.29
CA LYS A 113 -1.49 -6.53 -13.47
C LYS A 113 -0.51 -7.66 -13.80
N ASP A 114 -0.18 -8.51 -12.84
CA ASP A 114 1.10 -9.21 -12.90
C ASP A 114 1.16 -10.59 -12.22
N GLY A 115 0.01 -11.11 -11.75
CA GLY A 115 -0.06 -12.32 -10.91
C GLY A 115 -1.21 -13.29 -11.16
N GLY A 116 -2.10 -13.06 -12.13
CA GLY A 116 -3.18 -13.99 -12.40
C GLY A 116 -3.81 -13.84 -13.78
N ALA A 117 -3.34 -14.66 -14.74
CA ALA A 117 -3.98 -15.10 -16.01
C ALA A 117 -4.82 -14.12 -16.87
N HIS A 118 -4.83 -12.82 -16.56
CA HIS A 118 -5.55 -11.81 -17.31
C HIS A 118 -4.67 -10.57 -17.42
N VAL A 119 -4.02 -10.46 -18.58
CA VAL A 119 -3.40 -9.21 -19.03
C VAL A 119 -4.55 -8.30 -19.39
N ASP A 120 -4.83 -7.31 -18.55
CA ASP A 120 -5.79 -6.25 -18.88
C ASP A 120 -5.20 -5.42 -20.05
N PRO A 121 -5.88 -5.33 -21.21
CA PRO A 121 -5.40 -4.55 -22.35
C PRO A 121 -5.40 -3.03 -22.08
N HIS A 122 -6.06 -2.56 -21.01
CA HIS A 122 -6.01 -1.16 -20.59
C HIS A 122 -4.97 -1.00 -19.47
N LEU A 123 -3.71 -0.91 -19.90
CA LEU A 123 -2.62 -0.58 -19.00
C LEU A 123 -2.81 0.84 -18.44
N ASP A 124 -3.39 0.96 -17.25
CA ASP A 124 -3.18 2.13 -16.38
C ASP A 124 -1.67 2.32 -16.16
N THR A 125 -1.11 3.38 -16.76
CA THR A 125 0.31 3.74 -16.80
C THR A 125 0.75 4.52 -15.55
N SER A 126 -0.16 4.80 -14.61
CA SER A 126 0.14 5.59 -13.41
C SER A 126 1.20 4.99 -12.50
N PHE A 127 1.69 3.77 -12.75
CA PHE A 127 2.71 3.09 -11.96
C PHE A 127 4.04 2.87 -12.72
N GLU A 128 4.17 3.34 -13.98
CA GLU A 128 5.36 3.10 -14.80
C GLU A 128 6.65 3.78 -14.30
N GLY A 129 6.53 4.70 -13.32
CA GLY A 129 7.64 5.44 -12.72
C GLY A 129 7.97 5.08 -11.26
N LEU A 130 7.40 4.01 -10.71
CA LEU A 130 7.76 3.49 -9.38
C LEU A 130 8.94 2.49 -9.44
#